data_AF-A0A552IMQ8-F1
#
_entry.id   AF-A0A552IMQ8-F1
#
_cell.length_a   1.000
_cell.length_b   1.000
_cell.length_c   1.000
_cell.angle_alpha   90.00
_cell.angle_beta   90.00
_cell.angle_gamma   90.00
#
_symmetry.space_group_name_H-M   'P 1'
#
loop_
_entity.id
_entity.type
_entity.pdbx_description
1 polymer ?
#
loop_
_entity_poly.entity_id
_entity_poly.type
_entity_poly.pdbx_seq_one_letter_code
_entity_poly.pdbx_strand_id
1 'polypeptide(L)'
;MKIAIASSVLTFSTLAISPVQAAQLIIPNTTVLGTNVFSGPTFTVSGNFLPSDTLSINVSGTVDLAAGGLTINAAGVIVAPQTTVTGNNPGQIFIAGGSDIVPGKPNGALLIGNGTLGFFPLFSATAANGLGNANPPTNLSLSGVPLSSIFTNVGFTGIANGTVLEFRVNDSNTFDNSGQFVISSQQVPEPSKVLGLGMLGLGAVAQRKLARSKESNKQEN
;
A
#
# COMPACT_ATOMS: atom_id res chain seq x y z
N MET A 1 -47.67 28.84 -45.24
CA MET A 1 -46.81 27.64 -45.28
C MET A 1 -45.77 27.78 -44.16
N LYS A 2 -45.90 27.02 -43.06
CA LYS A 2 -45.00 27.08 -41.89
C LYS A 2 -44.17 25.79 -41.90
N ILE A 3 -42.86 25.90 -42.07
CA ILE A 3 -41.92 24.78 -42.03
C ILE A 3 -41.41 24.67 -40.59
N ALA A 4 -41.67 23.54 -39.95
CA ALA A 4 -41.09 23.21 -38.66
C ALA A 4 -39.84 22.34 -38.88
N ILE A 5 -38.70 22.78 -38.35
CA ILE A 5 -37.45 22.02 -38.37
C ILE A 5 -37.35 21.34 -37.00
N ALA A 6 -37.37 20.01 -36.98
CA ALA A 6 -37.18 19.24 -35.76
C ALA A 6 -35.67 19.08 -35.50
N SER A 7 -35.19 19.65 -34.39
CA SER A 7 -33.83 19.40 -33.90
C SER A 7 -33.82 18.13 -33.05
N SER A 8 -33.05 17.13 -33.46
CA SER A 8 -32.77 15.93 -32.67
C SER A 8 -31.52 16.16 -31.82
N VAL A 9 -31.65 16.06 -30.50
CA VAL A 9 -30.52 16.06 -29.57
C VAL A 9 -30.01 14.63 -29.41
N LEU A 10 -28.75 14.39 -29.76
CA LEU A 10 -28.03 13.14 -29.50
C LEU A 10 -27.40 13.25 -28.10
N THR A 11 -27.91 12.50 -27.13
CA THR A 11 -27.27 12.36 -25.81
C THR A 11 -26.27 11.21 -25.85
N PHE A 12 -24.99 11.53 -25.67
CA PHE A 12 -23.91 10.55 -25.51
C PHE A 12 -23.90 10.05 -24.06
N SER A 13 -24.16 8.76 -23.86
CA SER A 13 -23.93 8.09 -22.59
C SER A 13 -22.42 7.92 -22.37
N THR A 14 -21.85 8.63 -21.39
CA THR A 14 -20.47 8.41 -20.96
C THR A 14 -20.37 7.05 -20.27
N LEU A 15 -19.52 6.15 -20.80
CA LEU A 15 -19.12 4.96 -20.05
C LEU A 15 -18.29 5.43 -18.85
N ALA A 16 -18.79 5.18 -17.65
CA ALA A 16 -18.00 5.32 -16.43
C ALA A 16 -16.90 4.26 -16.44
N ILE A 17 -15.67 4.68 -16.75
CA ILE A 17 -14.47 3.86 -16.51
C ILE A 17 -14.26 3.88 -15.00
N SER A 18 -14.59 2.78 -14.31
CA SER A 18 -14.17 2.63 -12.91
C SER A 18 -12.63 2.71 -12.86
N PRO A 19 -12.03 3.47 -11.93
CA PRO A 19 -10.59 3.46 -11.79
C PRO A 19 -10.15 2.00 -11.53
N VAL A 20 -9.17 1.52 -12.29
CA VAL A 20 -8.49 0.26 -11.96
C VAL A 20 -7.86 0.50 -10.60
N GLN A 21 -8.38 -0.17 -9.58
CA GLN A 21 -7.81 -0.14 -8.25
C GLN A 21 -6.42 -0.79 -8.31
N ALA A 22 -5.41 -0.08 -7.80
CA ALA A 22 -4.06 -0.62 -7.67
C ALA A 22 -4.11 -1.87 -6.78
N ALA A 23 -3.48 -2.97 -7.21
CA ALA A 23 -3.42 -4.16 -6.40
C ALA A 23 -2.58 -3.88 -5.13
N GLN A 24 -2.84 -4.62 -4.06
CA GLN A 24 -2.08 -4.50 -2.82
C GLN A 24 -1.17 -5.73 -2.64
N LEU A 25 0.13 -5.50 -2.48
CA LEU A 25 1.06 -6.54 -2.08
C LEU A 25 0.76 -6.94 -0.62
N ILE A 26 0.35 -8.18 -0.42
CA ILE A 26 0.08 -8.71 0.92
C ILE A 26 1.37 -9.28 1.52
N ILE A 27 1.76 -8.72 2.66
CA ILE A 27 2.89 -9.21 3.46
C ILE A 27 2.31 -10.02 4.62
N PRO A 28 2.68 -11.29 4.82
CA PRO A 28 2.20 -12.05 5.97
C PRO A 28 2.72 -11.45 7.26
N ASN A 29 1.93 -11.57 8.33
CA ASN A 29 2.39 -11.16 9.65
C ASN A 29 3.64 -11.96 10.02
N THR A 30 4.68 -11.27 10.45
CA THR A 30 5.97 -11.91 10.75
C THR A 30 6.77 -11.08 11.74
N THR A 31 7.80 -11.70 12.30
CA THR A 31 8.76 -11.05 13.20
C THR A 31 10.14 -11.13 12.57
N VAL A 32 10.83 -9.99 12.53
CA VAL A 32 12.23 -9.87 12.09
C VAL A 32 13.06 -9.58 13.32
N LEU A 33 13.93 -10.50 13.71
CA LEU A 33 14.83 -10.32 14.85
C LEU A 33 15.98 -9.37 14.49
N GLY A 34 16.55 -8.67 15.47
CA GLY A 34 17.73 -7.83 15.28
C GLY A 34 18.93 -8.57 14.67
N THR A 35 18.99 -9.89 14.88
CA THR A 35 20.03 -10.78 14.33
C THR A 35 19.76 -11.23 12.90
N ASN A 36 18.62 -10.90 12.29
CA ASN A 36 18.30 -11.23 10.90
C ASN A 36 19.02 -10.31 9.90
N VAL A 37 20.36 -10.31 9.91
CA VAL A 37 21.18 -9.45 9.05
C VAL A 37 21.57 -10.16 7.76
N PHE A 38 22.10 -11.39 7.86
CA PHE A 38 22.51 -12.19 6.70
C PHE A 38 21.44 -13.16 6.20
N SER A 39 20.42 -13.41 7.03
CA SER A 39 19.23 -14.18 6.67
C SER A 39 18.07 -13.82 7.60
N GLY A 40 16.86 -13.74 7.06
CA GLY A 40 15.66 -13.44 7.81
C GLY A 40 14.41 -14.14 7.28
N PRO A 41 13.22 -13.79 7.80
CA PRO A 41 11.99 -14.42 7.38
C PRO A 41 11.67 -14.09 5.93
N THR A 42 11.19 -15.10 5.20
CA THR A 42 10.83 -15.00 3.78
C THR A 42 9.35 -15.23 3.55
N PHE A 43 8.82 -14.70 2.45
CA PHE A 43 7.48 -15.04 1.98
C PHE A 43 7.43 -15.07 0.44
N THR A 44 6.50 -15.87 -0.08
CA THR A 44 6.27 -15.98 -1.52
C THR A 44 5.16 -15.02 -1.94
N VAL A 45 5.48 -14.16 -2.90
CA VAL A 45 4.54 -13.20 -3.48
C VAL A 45 3.46 -13.93 -4.28
N SER A 46 2.20 -13.62 -3.97
CA SER A 46 1.03 -14.20 -4.63
C SER A 46 0.42 -13.19 -5.61
N GLY A 47 0.69 -13.39 -6.90
CA GLY A 47 0.26 -12.49 -7.98
C GLY A 47 1.42 -11.70 -8.59
N ASN A 48 1.14 -11.07 -9.74
CA ASN A 48 2.07 -10.15 -10.38
C ASN A 48 1.73 -8.72 -9.94
N PHE A 49 2.73 -7.96 -9.53
CA PHE A 49 2.56 -6.58 -9.08
C PHE A 49 3.31 -5.63 -10.00
N LEU A 50 2.66 -4.52 -10.33
CA LEU A 50 3.21 -3.41 -11.11
C LEU A 50 3.87 -2.38 -10.18
N PRO A 51 4.71 -1.48 -10.72
CA PRO A 51 5.32 -0.41 -9.92
C PRO A 51 4.31 0.57 -9.29
N SER A 52 3.11 0.66 -9.87
CA SER A 52 1.98 1.45 -9.38
C SER A 52 1.12 0.75 -8.32
N ASP A 53 1.28 -0.56 -8.16
CA ASP A 53 0.62 -1.29 -7.09
C ASP A 53 1.16 -0.86 -5.73
N THR A 54 0.43 -1.18 -4.67
CA THR A 54 0.63 -0.54 -3.37
C THR A 54 0.99 -1.53 -2.27
N LEU A 55 1.58 -1.00 -1.21
CA LEU A 55 1.83 -1.70 0.04
C LEU A 55 1.20 -0.93 1.20
N SER A 56 0.50 -1.65 2.09
CA SER A 56 0.08 -1.12 3.39
C SER A 56 0.38 -2.10 4.51
N ILE A 57 1.12 -1.65 5.51
CA ILE A 57 1.56 -2.45 6.65
C ILE A 57 1.73 -1.56 7.89
N ASN A 58 1.70 -2.19 9.06
CA ASN A 58 2.27 -1.61 10.28
C ASN A 58 3.52 -2.40 10.67
N VAL A 59 4.52 -1.69 11.15
CA VAL A 59 5.71 -2.29 11.76
C VAL A 59 5.88 -1.69 13.15
N SER A 60 5.93 -2.54 14.16
CA SER A 60 6.19 -2.15 15.55
C SER A 60 7.51 -2.70 16.05
N GLY A 61 8.04 -2.05 17.09
CA GLY A 61 9.26 -2.49 17.78
C GLY A 61 10.52 -1.77 17.32
N THR A 62 11.64 -2.23 17.83
CA THR A 62 12.97 -1.67 17.63
C THR A 62 14.00 -2.79 17.62
N VAL A 63 15.11 -2.55 16.95
CA VAL A 63 16.32 -3.36 17.09
C VAL A 63 17.36 -2.57 17.85
N ASP A 64 18.19 -3.27 18.61
CA ASP A 64 19.39 -2.69 19.20
C ASP A 64 20.62 -3.37 18.57
N LEU A 65 21.62 -2.59 18.18
CA LEU A 65 22.76 -3.05 17.39
C LEU A 65 24.10 -2.91 18.13
N ALA A 66 24.06 -2.69 19.44
CA ALA A 66 25.27 -2.42 20.22
C ALA A 66 25.06 -2.74 21.71
N ALA A 67 24.37 -3.85 22.02
CA ALA A 67 24.09 -4.31 23.37
C ALA A 67 23.54 -3.23 24.34
N GLY A 68 22.57 -2.45 23.85
CA GLY A 68 21.93 -1.31 24.52
C GLY A 68 22.49 0.05 24.10
N GLY A 69 23.52 0.07 23.25
CA GLY A 69 24.23 1.27 22.83
C GLY A 69 23.65 1.96 21.58
N LEU A 70 22.75 1.32 20.85
CA LEU A 70 22.22 1.83 19.58
C LEU A 70 20.87 1.17 19.26
N THR A 71 19.79 1.71 19.80
CA THR A 71 18.42 1.25 19.56
C THR A 71 17.74 2.09 18.48
N ILE A 72 17.17 1.42 17.48
CA ILE A 72 16.73 2.01 16.21
C ILE A 72 15.33 1.50 15.81
N ASN A 73 14.49 2.36 15.22
CA ASN A 73 13.19 1.99 14.66
C ASN A 73 13.30 1.45 13.22
N ALA A 74 12.21 0.95 12.64
CA ALA A 74 12.25 0.32 11.31
C ALA A 74 12.66 1.24 10.14
N ALA A 75 12.72 2.56 10.33
CA ALA A 75 13.24 3.53 9.35
C ALA A 75 14.74 3.83 9.51
N GLY A 76 15.41 3.21 10.48
CA GLY A 76 16.81 3.50 10.79
C GLY A 76 17.03 4.74 11.65
N VAL A 77 15.97 5.26 12.28
CA VAL A 77 16.05 6.41 13.19
C VAL A 77 16.36 5.93 14.60
N ILE A 78 17.36 6.54 15.23
CA ILE A 78 17.78 6.25 16.60
C ILE A 78 16.67 6.63 17.56
N VAL A 79 16.27 5.72 18.43
CA VAL A 79 15.24 5.90 19.45
C VAL A 79 15.87 6.03 20.84
N ALA A 80 16.97 5.33 21.07
CA ALA A 80 17.69 5.28 22.34
C ALA A 80 19.12 4.74 22.13
N PRO A 81 20.00 4.85 23.13
CA PRO A 81 19.91 5.73 24.31
C PRO A 81 19.99 7.21 23.93
N GLN A 82 19.93 8.12 24.92
CA GLN A 82 20.04 9.57 24.68
C GLN A 82 21.36 9.95 24.00
N THR A 83 22.44 9.22 24.27
CA THR A 83 23.70 9.31 23.54
C THR A 83 24.19 7.90 23.24
N THR A 84 24.26 7.56 21.96
CA THR A 84 24.68 6.24 21.48
C THR A 84 26.19 6.06 21.59
N VAL A 85 26.66 4.82 21.38
CA VAL A 85 28.10 4.51 21.26
C VAL A 85 28.79 5.25 20.10
N THR A 86 28.01 5.76 19.14
CA THR A 86 28.48 6.57 18.01
C THR A 86 28.41 8.08 18.27
N GLY A 87 27.94 8.51 19.44
CA GLY A 87 27.76 9.92 19.80
C GLY A 87 26.49 10.57 19.20
N ASN A 88 25.64 9.78 18.56
CA ASN A 88 24.37 10.23 18.02
C ASN A 88 23.27 10.23 19.11
N ASN A 89 22.17 10.90 18.82
CA ASN A 89 21.05 11.08 19.74
C ASN A 89 19.73 10.68 19.08
N PRO A 90 18.66 10.47 19.86
CA PRO A 90 17.35 10.17 19.32
C PRO A 90 16.89 11.18 18.26
N GLY A 91 16.28 10.66 17.20
CA GLY A 91 15.85 11.44 16.04
C GLY A 91 16.94 11.64 14.99
N GLN A 92 18.15 11.16 15.21
CA GLN A 92 19.20 11.12 14.19
C GLN A 92 19.24 9.75 13.51
N ILE A 93 20.02 9.65 12.44
CA ILE A 93 20.35 8.39 11.78
C ILE A 93 21.85 8.15 11.86
N PHE A 94 22.23 6.87 11.88
CA PHE A 94 23.57 6.42 11.58
C PHE A 94 23.58 5.81 10.18
N ILE A 95 24.50 6.25 9.32
CA ILE A 95 24.58 5.74 7.94
C ILE A 95 25.42 4.47 7.93
N ALA A 96 24.87 3.41 7.33
CA ALA A 96 25.53 2.14 7.12
C ALA A 96 26.81 2.30 6.28
N GLY A 97 27.89 1.69 6.74
CA GLY A 97 29.20 1.66 6.09
C GLY A 97 29.27 0.63 4.95
N GLY A 98 30.48 0.40 4.44
CA GLY A 98 30.71 -0.43 3.26
C GLY A 98 30.49 -1.94 3.46
N SER A 99 30.47 -2.41 4.70
CA SER A 99 30.28 -3.83 5.07
C SER A 99 28.82 -4.20 5.36
N ASP A 100 27.92 -3.23 5.42
CA ASP A 100 26.50 -3.45 5.68
C ASP A 100 25.75 -3.98 4.44
N ILE A 101 24.55 -4.54 4.64
CA ILE A 101 23.72 -5.09 3.56
C ILE A 101 23.44 -4.04 2.47
N VAL A 102 23.09 -2.81 2.86
CA VAL A 102 22.85 -1.69 1.95
C VAL A 102 23.64 -0.46 2.41
N PRO A 103 24.90 -0.30 1.95
CA PRO A 103 25.74 0.86 2.27
C PRO A 103 25.08 2.18 1.86
N GLY A 104 25.30 3.22 2.67
CA GLY A 104 24.73 4.56 2.40
C GLY A 104 23.25 4.70 2.74
N LYS A 105 22.60 3.64 3.25
CA LYS A 105 21.26 3.71 3.84
C LYS A 105 21.35 3.72 5.38
N PRO A 106 20.29 4.12 6.10
CA PRO A 106 20.30 4.08 7.55
C PRO A 106 20.59 2.66 8.07
N ASN A 107 21.55 2.56 8.98
CA ASN A 107 21.85 1.31 9.70
C ASN A 107 20.68 0.98 10.65
N GLY A 108 20.41 -0.31 10.87
CA GLY A 108 19.25 -0.81 11.62
C GLY A 108 17.90 -0.72 10.91
N ALA A 109 17.83 -0.10 9.73
CA ALA A 109 16.58 -0.03 8.96
C ALA A 109 16.08 -1.43 8.59
N LEU A 110 14.76 -1.61 8.62
CA LEU A 110 14.12 -2.81 8.12
C LEU A 110 14.16 -2.82 6.59
N LEU A 111 14.76 -3.85 6.03
CA LEU A 111 14.91 -4.05 4.60
C LEU A 111 13.89 -5.06 4.07
N ILE A 112 13.46 -4.89 2.82
CA ILE A 112 12.74 -5.88 2.03
C ILE A 112 13.44 -6.09 0.69
N GLY A 113 13.52 -7.33 0.23
CA GLY A 113 14.15 -7.62 -1.06
C GLY A 113 14.51 -9.07 -1.26
N ASN A 114 15.42 -9.33 -2.20
CA ASN A 114 16.09 -10.61 -2.38
C ASN A 114 17.39 -10.43 -3.19
N GLY A 115 18.10 -11.52 -3.45
CA GLY A 115 19.36 -11.47 -4.22
C GLY A 115 19.23 -11.01 -5.68
N THR A 116 18.03 -11.03 -6.26
CA THR A 116 17.78 -10.63 -7.67
C THR A 116 17.32 -9.17 -7.77
N LEU A 117 16.39 -8.76 -6.91
CA LEU A 117 15.83 -7.41 -6.86
C LEU A 117 16.75 -6.43 -6.11
N GLY A 118 17.64 -6.94 -5.24
CA GLY A 118 18.31 -6.14 -4.23
C GLY A 118 17.43 -5.91 -3.00
N PHE A 119 18.04 -5.34 -1.96
CA PHE A 119 17.36 -4.99 -0.70
C PHE A 119 17.16 -3.48 -0.60
N PHE A 120 16.01 -3.08 -0.05
CA PHE A 120 15.62 -1.68 0.10
C PHE A 120 15.04 -1.41 1.48
N PRO A 121 15.34 -0.25 2.09
CA PRO A 121 14.64 0.19 3.29
C PRO A 121 13.13 0.27 3.03
N LEU A 122 12.36 -0.39 3.89
CA LEU A 122 10.91 -0.38 3.81
C LEU A 122 10.33 1.00 4.17
N PHE A 123 11.02 1.71 5.07
CA PHE A 123 10.69 3.07 5.46
C PHE A 123 11.87 4.00 5.17
N SER A 124 11.56 5.20 4.68
CA SER A 124 12.54 6.28 4.59
C SER A 124 12.66 7.01 5.92
N ALA A 125 13.88 7.44 6.31
CA ALA A 125 14.09 8.29 7.46
C ALA A 125 13.55 9.71 7.19
N THR A 126 12.30 9.96 7.60
CA THR A 126 11.59 11.23 7.44
C THR A 126 11.12 11.74 8.80
N ALA A 127 10.66 12.99 8.87
CA ALA A 127 10.11 13.55 10.11
C ALA A 127 8.93 12.71 10.66
N ALA A 128 8.07 12.19 9.78
CA ALA A 128 6.97 11.30 10.16
C ALA A 128 7.46 9.98 10.79
N ASN A 129 8.63 9.50 10.35
CA ASN A 129 9.26 8.29 10.89
C ASN A 129 10.28 8.59 12.01
N GLY A 130 10.31 9.84 12.51
CA GLY A 130 11.08 10.23 13.68
C GLY A 130 12.33 11.05 13.43
N LEU A 131 12.72 11.33 12.18
CA LEU A 131 13.90 12.16 11.92
C LEU A 131 13.70 13.57 12.50
N GLY A 132 14.63 14.02 13.34
CA GLY A 132 14.58 15.28 14.07
C GLY A 132 13.69 15.28 15.32
N ASN A 133 13.08 14.15 15.69
CA ASN A 133 12.25 14.03 16.89
C ASN A 133 13.06 13.47 18.07
N ALA A 134 13.03 14.14 19.23
CA ALA A 134 13.71 13.65 20.44
C ALA A 134 13.07 12.37 21.03
N ASN A 135 11.84 12.05 20.65
CA ASN A 135 11.15 10.81 21.01
C ASN A 135 10.57 10.14 19.74
N PRO A 136 11.41 9.52 18.89
CA PRO A 136 10.94 8.89 17.66
C PRO A 136 9.91 7.79 17.90
N PRO A 137 8.94 7.62 17.00
CA PRO A 137 7.97 6.54 17.09
C PRO A 137 8.63 5.17 16.86
N THR A 138 8.16 4.16 17.60
CA THR A 138 8.53 2.74 17.44
C THR A 138 7.47 1.95 16.68
N ASN A 139 6.38 2.61 16.27
CA ASN A 139 5.33 2.06 15.42
C ASN A 139 5.26 2.91 14.15
N LEU A 140 5.58 2.32 13.01
CA LEU A 140 5.55 2.97 11.71
C LEU A 140 4.50 2.29 10.83
N SER A 141 3.96 3.03 9.87
CA SER A 141 2.98 2.49 8.93
C SER A 141 3.21 2.98 7.50
N LEU A 142 2.95 2.09 6.55
CA LEU A 142 2.77 2.43 5.15
C LEU A 142 1.27 2.29 4.86
N SER A 143 0.70 3.24 4.12
CA SER A 143 -0.69 3.20 3.71
C SER A 143 -0.78 3.56 2.23
N GLY A 144 -1.06 2.58 1.39
CA GLY A 144 -1.23 2.77 -0.06
C GLY A 144 0.04 3.23 -0.76
N VAL A 145 1.22 2.86 -0.26
CA VAL A 145 2.50 3.36 -0.77
C VAL A 145 2.86 2.60 -2.06
N PRO A 146 3.13 3.28 -3.19
CA PRO A 146 3.48 2.62 -4.44
C PRO A 146 4.76 1.79 -4.31
N LEU A 147 4.78 0.59 -4.88
CA LEU A 147 5.96 -0.30 -4.84
C LEU A 147 7.20 0.36 -5.46
N SER A 148 7.02 1.19 -6.49
CA SER A 148 8.10 2.00 -7.11
C SER A 148 8.81 2.96 -6.15
N SER A 149 8.16 3.36 -5.04
CA SER A 149 8.80 4.21 -4.03
C SER A 149 9.66 3.43 -3.04
N ILE A 150 9.47 2.11 -2.97
CA ILE A 150 10.24 1.20 -2.10
C ILE A 150 11.37 0.55 -2.92
N PHE A 151 11.01 -0.10 -4.03
CA PHE A 151 11.93 -0.78 -4.94
C PHE A 151 12.49 0.23 -5.95
N THR A 152 13.48 1.00 -5.51
CA THR A 152 14.01 2.17 -6.23
C THR A 152 15.09 1.85 -7.27
N ASN A 153 15.29 0.57 -7.60
CA ASN A 153 16.21 0.20 -8.67
C ASN A 153 15.78 0.80 -10.01
N VAL A 154 16.76 1.32 -10.74
CA VAL A 154 16.56 1.81 -12.11
C VAL A 154 16.01 0.67 -12.95
N GLY A 155 14.85 0.90 -13.58
CA GLY A 155 14.18 -0.11 -14.41
C GLY A 155 13.33 -1.11 -13.63
N PHE A 156 12.95 -0.85 -12.38
CA PHE A 156 11.96 -1.67 -11.68
C PHE A 156 10.64 -1.75 -12.45
N THR A 157 10.32 -2.94 -12.97
CA THR A 157 9.10 -3.19 -13.77
C THR A 157 7.98 -3.88 -12.99
N GLY A 158 8.20 -4.22 -11.72
CA GLY A 158 7.25 -4.95 -10.89
C GLY A 158 7.84 -6.19 -10.22
N ILE A 159 6.97 -6.95 -9.56
CA ILE A 159 7.30 -8.18 -8.84
C ILE A 159 6.48 -9.32 -9.43
N ALA A 160 7.13 -10.38 -9.89
CA ALA A 160 6.46 -11.52 -10.50
C ALA A 160 5.85 -12.45 -9.44
N ASN A 161 4.77 -13.14 -9.81
CA ASN A 161 4.18 -14.21 -9.01
C ASN A 161 5.23 -15.29 -8.69
N GLY A 162 5.25 -15.76 -7.45
CA GLY A 162 6.22 -16.74 -6.99
C GLY A 162 7.58 -16.16 -6.58
N THR A 163 7.79 -14.84 -6.71
CA THR A 163 8.99 -14.19 -6.18
C THR A 163 9.07 -14.42 -4.67
N VAL A 164 10.20 -14.90 -4.18
CA VAL A 164 10.45 -15.00 -2.74
C VAL A 164 11.13 -13.71 -2.29
N LEU A 165 10.48 -12.98 -1.39
CA LEU A 165 11.03 -11.80 -0.73
C LEU A 165 11.47 -12.16 0.68
N GLU A 166 12.46 -11.44 1.17
CA GLU A 166 13.09 -11.62 2.47
C GLU A 166 13.17 -10.29 3.21
N PHE A 167 13.00 -10.35 4.53
CA PHE A 167 13.26 -9.22 5.41
C PHE A 167 14.61 -9.35 6.10
N ARG A 168 15.32 -8.24 6.20
CA ARG A 168 16.61 -8.18 6.90
C ARG A 168 16.74 -6.88 7.69
N VAL A 169 17.66 -6.87 8.64
CA VAL A 169 18.12 -5.65 9.32
C VAL A 169 19.36 -5.13 8.59
N ASN A 170 19.39 -3.83 8.29
CA ASN A 170 20.54 -3.22 7.62
C ASN A 170 21.71 -3.05 8.58
N ASP A 171 22.57 -4.04 8.66
CA ASP A 171 23.76 -4.03 9.49
C ASP A 171 24.87 -4.89 8.86
N SER A 172 26.05 -4.94 9.48
CA SER A 172 27.23 -5.66 9.00
C SER A 172 27.63 -6.84 9.89
N ASN A 173 26.94 -7.07 11.00
CA ASN A 173 27.22 -8.16 11.92
C ASN A 173 25.94 -8.64 12.64
N THR A 174 26.04 -9.58 13.58
CA THR A 174 24.89 -10.03 14.38
C THR A 174 25.18 -10.19 15.87
N PHE A 175 26.42 -9.95 16.33
CA PHE A 175 26.89 -10.47 17.63
C PHE A 175 26.41 -9.64 18.82
N ASP A 176 26.16 -8.34 18.62
CA ASP A 176 25.65 -7.41 19.62
C ASP A 176 24.20 -6.97 19.34
N ASN A 177 23.56 -7.62 18.36
CA ASN A 177 22.20 -7.30 17.94
C ASN A 177 21.16 -7.97 18.82
N SER A 178 20.09 -7.23 19.14
CA SER A 178 18.93 -7.71 19.87
C SER A 178 17.65 -6.96 19.45
N GLY A 179 16.53 -7.27 20.10
CA GLY A 179 15.23 -6.70 19.75
C GLY A 179 14.62 -7.31 18.49
N GLN A 180 13.53 -6.70 18.02
CA GLN A 180 12.76 -7.21 16.88
C GLN A 180 11.83 -6.15 16.29
N PHE A 181 11.52 -6.34 15.02
CA PHE A 181 10.39 -5.71 14.34
C PHE A 181 9.25 -6.72 14.19
N VAL A 182 8.01 -6.28 14.43
CA VAL A 182 6.80 -7.07 14.21
C VAL A 182 6.02 -6.42 13.07
N ILE A 183 5.88 -7.16 11.97
CA ILE A 183 5.18 -6.72 10.76
C ILE A 183 3.74 -7.26 10.82
N SER A 184 2.77 -6.38 10.55
CA SER A 184 1.37 -6.75 10.40
C SER A 184 0.77 -6.14 9.13
N SER A 185 0.04 -6.95 8.38
CA SER A 185 -0.65 -6.49 7.16
C SER A 185 -1.80 -5.56 7.52
N GLN A 186 -1.92 -4.44 6.83
CA GLN A 186 -3.16 -3.67 6.82
C GLN A 186 -4.00 -4.14 5.62
N GLN A 187 -4.95 -5.05 5.86
CA GLN A 187 -5.97 -5.34 4.85
C GLN A 187 -6.89 -4.12 4.75
N VAL A 188 -6.84 -3.43 3.62
CA VAL A 188 -7.86 -2.43 3.28
C VAL A 188 -9.06 -3.22 2.74
N PRO A 189 -10.26 -3.11 3.33
CA PRO A 189 -11.44 -3.75 2.77
C PRO A 189 -11.66 -3.27 1.33
N GLU A 190 -11.74 -4.20 0.39
CA GLU A 190 -12.16 -3.89 -0.98
C GLU A 190 -13.52 -3.16 -0.94
N PRO A 191 -13.71 -2.08 -1.72
CA PRO A 191 -15.02 -1.45 -1.82
C PRO A 191 -15.98 -2.46 -2.46
N SER A 192 -16.87 -3.02 -1.64
CA SER A 192 -17.92 -3.94 -2.06
C SER A 192 -18.64 -3.36 -3.27
N LYS A 193 -18.49 -3.99 -4.44
CA LYS A 193 -19.37 -3.75 -5.59
C LYS A 193 -20.77 -4.18 -5.15
N VAL A 194 -21.56 -3.26 -4.64
CA VAL A 194 -23.00 -3.46 -4.48
C VAL A 194 -23.57 -3.64 -5.89
N LEU A 195 -23.75 -4.90 -6.26
CA LEU A 195 -24.42 -5.32 -7.47
C LEU A 195 -25.90 -4.93 -7.30
N GLY A 196 -26.25 -3.71 -7.72
CA GLY A 196 -27.63 -3.24 -7.79
C GLY A 196 -28.40 -3.96 -8.90
N LEU A 197 -28.69 -5.25 -8.70
CA LEU A 197 -29.75 -5.96 -9.42
C LEU A 197 -31.08 -5.69 -8.70
N GLY A 198 -32.02 -5.05 -9.40
CA GLY A 198 -33.42 -4.86 -8.99
C GLY A 198 -33.77 -3.37 -8.87
N MET A 199 -34.68 -2.77 -9.65
CA MET A 199 -35.94 -3.32 -10.17
C MET A 199 -36.25 -2.80 -11.58
N LEU A 200 -36.46 -3.72 -12.52
CA LEU A 200 -37.29 -3.48 -13.71
C LEU A 200 -38.75 -3.45 -13.26
N GLY A 201 -39.25 -2.26 -12.96
CA GLY A 201 -40.66 -2.01 -12.64
C GLY A 201 -41.50 -1.87 -13.90
N LEU A 202 -42.19 -2.96 -14.25
CA LEU A 202 -43.58 -3.03 -14.71
C LEU A 202 -44.07 -2.03 -15.79
N GLY A 203 -44.16 -2.54 -17.02
CA GLY A 203 -45.45 -2.64 -17.73
C GLY A 203 -46.22 -1.36 -18.01
N ALA A 204 -45.92 -0.73 -19.15
CA ALA A 204 -46.91 0.06 -19.88
C ALA A 204 -48.05 -0.85 -20.34
N VAL A 205 -49.23 -0.76 -19.71
CA VAL A 205 -50.48 -1.33 -20.22
C VAL A 205 -51.56 -0.24 -20.27
N ALA A 206 -51.81 0.21 -21.51
CA ALA A 206 -53.08 0.68 -22.04
C ALA A 206 -53.83 1.81 -21.29
N GLN A 207 -53.47 3.07 -21.61
CA GLN A 207 -54.50 4.10 -21.78
C GLN A 207 -55.28 3.81 -23.06
N ARG A 208 -56.46 3.21 -22.94
CA ARG A 208 -57.53 3.28 -23.96
C ARG A 208 -58.84 2.85 -23.33
N LYS A 209 -59.65 3.81 -22.84
CA LYS A 209 -61.13 3.77 -22.87
C LYS A 209 -61.80 4.96 -22.15
N LEU A 210 -61.38 6.20 -22.43
CA LEU A 210 -62.15 7.37 -22.01
C LEU A 210 -62.07 8.49 -23.05
N ALA A 211 -62.47 8.20 -24.31
CA ALA A 211 -62.66 9.23 -25.34
C ALA A 211 -63.56 8.82 -26.52
N ARG A 212 -64.46 7.84 -26.35
CA ARG A 212 -65.54 7.55 -27.32
C ARG A 212 -66.73 6.88 -26.63
N SER A 213 -67.55 7.67 -25.95
CA SER A 213 -68.95 7.34 -25.70
C SER A 213 -69.75 8.60 -25.35
N LYS A 214 -69.56 9.66 -26.13
CA LYS A 214 -70.58 10.65 -26.41
C LYS A 214 -70.49 10.88 -27.91
N GLU A 215 -71.65 10.93 -28.57
CA GLU A 215 -71.85 11.06 -30.02
C GLU A 215 -71.77 9.77 -30.84
N SER A 216 -72.87 9.00 -30.80
CA SER A 216 -73.62 8.57 -31.99
C SER A 216 -74.80 7.74 -31.48
N ASN A 217 -75.96 8.36 -31.30
CA ASN A 217 -77.06 8.35 -32.27
C ASN A 217 -77.61 6.94 -32.52
N LYS A 218 -78.86 6.64 -32.14
CA LYS A 218 -80.13 7.09 -32.76
C LYS A 218 -80.57 6.04 -33.79
N GLN A 219 -81.77 5.47 -33.58
CA GLN A 219 -82.58 4.68 -34.53
C GLN A 219 -81.96 3.34 -34.98
N GLU A 220 -82.63 2.22 -35.22
CA GLU A 220 -84.03 1.72 -35.30
C GLU A 220 -83.86 0.18 -35.19
N ASN A 221 -84.65 -0.55 -34.42
CA ASN A 221 -85.91 -1.19 -34.83
C ASN A 221 -86.62 -1.74 -33.60
#